data_AF-A0A1C6VP59-F1
#
_entry.id   AF-A0A1C6VP59-F1
#
_cell.length_a   1.000
_cell.length_b   1.000
_cell.length_c   1.000
_cell.angle_alpha   90.00
_cell.angle_beta   90.00
_cell.angle_gamma   90.00
#
_symmetry.space_group_name_H-M   'P 1'
#
loop_
_entity.id
_entity.type
_entity.pdbx_description
1 polymer ?
#
loop_
_entity_poly.entity_id
_entity_poly.type
_entity_poly.pdbx_seq_one_letter_code
_entity_poly.pdbx_strand_id
1 'polypeptide(L)' 'MSERELYCDTCEGVEPFEAPPCVDGHGADCPELACTGCGAALLVTTFAVHLARPASRPGQTTHRRAA' A
#
# COMPACT_ATOMS: atom_id res chain seq x y z
N MET A 1 12.55 9.95 -5.51
CA MET A 1 11.67 9.18 -6.39
C MET A 1 11.99 7.72 -6.13
N SER A 2 11.00 6.86 -5.89
CA SER A 2 11.28 5.46 -5.56
C SER A 2 11.45 4.68 -6.86
N GLU A 3 12.68 4.37 -7.24
CA GLU A 3 12.99 3.52 -8.39
C GLU A 3 12.82 2.05 -8.01
N ARG A 4 12.07 1.30 -8.84
CA ARG A 4 11.78 -0.13 -8.67
C ARG A 4 12.12 -0.84 -9.99
N GLU A 5 12.80 -1.98 -9.93
CA GLU A 5 13.10 -2.78 -11.12
C GLU A 5 11.95 -3.75 -11.39
N LEU A 6 11.31 -3.63 -12.56
CA LEU A 6 10.18 -4.47 -12.98
C LEU A 6 10.31 -4.87 -14.45
N TYR A 7 9.69 -5.99 -14.83
CA TYR A 7 9.62 -6.38 -16.24
C TYR A 7 8.64 -5.47 -16.99
N CYS A 8 9.11 -4.91 -18.11
CA CYS A 8 8.31 -4.11 -19.01
C CYS A 8 8.04 -4.91 -20.29
N ASP A 9 6.78 -5.17 -20.60
CA ASP A 9 6.39 -5.90 -21.81
C ASP A 9 6.71 -5.12 -23.10
N THR A 10 6.78 -3.78 -23.04
CA THR A 10 7.13 -2.93 -24.18
C THR A 10 8.63 -2.92 -24.46
N CYS A 11 9.47 -2.95 -23.42
CA CYS A 11 10.94 -3.05 -23.56
C CYS A 11 11.43 -4.50 -23.65
N GLU A 12 10.54 -5.46 -23.36
CA GLU A 12 10.82 -6.90 -23.28
C GLU A 12 11.94 -7.25 -22.27
N GLY A 13 12.09 -6.44 -21.22
CA GLY A 13 13.22 -6.54 -20.28
C GLY A 13 12.91 -5.98 -18.89
N VAL A 14 13.85 -6.18 -17.96
CA VAL A 14 13.79 -5.56 -16.63
C VAL A 14 14.28 -4.13 -16.75
N GLU A 15 13.41 -3.19 -16.40
CA GLU A 15 13.66 -1.75 -16.51
C GLU A 15 13.42 -1.06 -15.17
N PRO A 16 14.02 0.13 -14.95
CA PRO A 16 13.65 0.98 -13.83
C PRO A 16 12.25 1.54 -14.05
N PHE A 17 11.47 1.58 -12.98
CA PHE A 17 10.17 2.22 -12.92
C PHE A 17 10.17 3.30 -11.84
N GLU A 18 9.59 4.46 -12.17
CA GLU A 18 9.38 5.55 -11.23
C GLU A 18 7.90 5.74 -10.90
N ALA A 19 7.62 6.11 -9.64
CA ALA A 19 6.29 6.55 -9.24
C ALA A 19 6.15 8.05 -9.59
N PRO A 20 5.26 8.44 -10.51
CA PRO A 20 5.01 9.84 -10.79
C PRO A 20 4.40 10.54 -9.56
N PRO A 21 4.49 11.88 -9.47
CA PRO A 21 3.88 12.63 -8.38
C PRO A 21 2.36 12.37 -8.37
N CYS A 22 1.91 11.61 -7.38
CA CYS A 22 0.52 11.23 -7.25
C CYS A 22 -0.30 12.30 -6.53
N VAL A 23 -1.44 12.68 -7.10
CA VAL A 23 -2.35 13.68 -6.54
C VAL A 23 -3.04 13.16 -5.27
N ASP A 24 -3.23 11.85 -5.17
CA ASP A 24 -3.87 11.18 -4.03
C ASP A 24 -2.98 11.13 -2.77
N GLY A 25 -1.73 11.59 -2.85
CA GLY A 25 -0.85 11.73 -1.69
C GLY A 25 -0.21 10.43 -1.20
N HIS A 26 -0.20 9.37 -2.01
CA HIS A 26 0.47 8.10 -1.69
C HIS A 26 2.01 8.19 -1.67
N GLY A 27 2.59 9.29 -2.15
CA GLY A 27 4.04 9.51 -2.15
C GLY A 27 4.81 8.38 -2.82
N ALA A 28 5.77 7.80 -2.08
CA ALA A 28 6.60 6.69 -2.53
C ALA A 28 5.83 5.36 -2.71
N ASP A 29 4.66 5.22 -2.09
CA ASP A 29 3.85 4.00 -2.10
C ASP A 29 2.71 4.07 -3.13
N CYS A 30 2.79 5.00 -4.08
CA CYS A 30 1.83 5.09 -5.16
C CYS A 30 1.80 3.75 -5.95
N PRO A 31 0.61 3.21 -6.23
CA PRO A 31 0.45 2.01 -7.04
C PRO A 31 0.75 2.26 -8.53
N GLU A 32 0.81 3.52 -8.95
CA GLU A 32 1.15 3.89 -10.33
C GLU A 32 2.66 3.94 -10.50
N LEU A 33 3.17 3.18 -11.47
CA LEU A 33 4.58 3.12 -11.83
C LEU A 33 4.74 3.28 -13.34
N ALA A 34 5.68 4.11 -13.77
CA ALA A 34 6.01 4.32 -15.18
C ALA A 34 7.43 3.82 -15.49
N CYS A 35 7.58 3.06 -16.57
CA CYS A 35 8.88 2.62 -17.07
C CYS A 35 9.69 3.83 -17.52
N THR A 36 10.91 4.00 -17.01
CA THR A 36 11.77 5.13 -17.37
C THR A 36 12.34 5.02 -18.79
N GLY A 37 12.38 3.81 -19.35
CA GLY A 37 12.86 3.56 -20.72
C GLY A 37 11.84 3.92 -21.80
N CYS A 38 10.59 3.45 -21.68
CA CYS A 38 9.56 3.61 -22.73
C CYS A 38 8.34 4.46 -22.32
N GLY A 39 8.18 4.78 -21.04
CA GLY A 39 7.04 5.53 -20.51
C GLY A 39 5.76 4.72 -20.30
N ALA A 40 5.78 3.40 -20.52
CA ALA A 40 4.62 2.54 -20.26
C ALA A 40 4.27 2.52 -18.76
N ALA A 41 2.98 2.65 -18.44
CA ALA A 41 2.50 2.67 -17.06
C ALA A 41 1.96 1.30 -16.63
N LEU A 42 2.33 0.88 -15.42
CA LEU A 42 1.81 -0.30 -14.73
C LEU A 42 1.13 0.14 -13.43
N LEU A 43 -0.07 -0.36 -13.18
CA LEU A 43 -0.74 -0.23 -11.88
C LEU A 43 -0.46 -1.48 -11.04
N VAL A 44 0.32 -1.32 -9.97
CA VAL A 44 0.52 -2.34 -8.95
C VAL A 44 -0.52 -2.11 -7.85
N THR A 45 -1.67 -2.78 -7.95
CA THR A 45 -2.69 -2.69 -6.89
C THR A 45 -2.16 -3.29 -5.58
N THR A 46 -2.02 -2.45 -4.56
CA THR A 46 -1.73 -2.90 -3.19
C THR A 46 -3.05 -2.96 -2.42
N PHE A 47 -3.57 -4.17 -2.18
CA PHE A 47 -4.74 -4.35 -1.34
C PHE A 47 -4.35 -4.22 0.14
N ALA A 48 -4.66 -3.08 0.76
CA ALA A 48 -4.50 -2.91 2.20
C ALA A 48 -5.62 -3.68 2.94
N VAL A 49 -5.26 -4.81 3.55
CA VAL A 49 -6.18 -5.56 4.41
C VAL A 49 -6.11 -5.00 5.83
N HIS A 50 -7.12 -4.25 6.25
CA HIS A 50 -7.26 -3.81 7.63
C HIS A 50 -7.82 -4.95 8.47
N LEU A 51 -6.95 -5.64 9.22
CA LEU A 51 -7.38 -6.61 10.22
C LEU A 51 -8.02 -5.87 11.40
N ALA A 52 -9.32 -6.08 11.59
CA ALA A 52 -10.03 -5.55 12.75
C ALA A 52 -9.42 -6.14 14.04
N ARG A 53 -9.02 -5.27 14.96
CA ARG A 53 -8.52 -5.72 16.27
C ARG A 53 -9.70 -6.29 17.06
N PRO A 54 -9.61 -7.51 17.61
CA PRO A 54 -10.68 -8.06 18.42
C PRO A 54 -10.94 -7.16 19.63
N ALA A 55 -12.21 -6.79 19.83
CA ALA A 55 -12.61 -5.93 20.94
C ALA A 55 -12.41 -6.69 22.26
N SER A 56 -11.56 -6.15 23.14
CA SER A 56 -11.46 -6.62 24.52
C SER A 56 -12.80 -6.42 25.22
N ARG A 57 -13.42 -7.51 25.67
CA ARG A 57 -14.70 -7.51 26.37
C ARG A 57 -14.57 -6.67 27.66
N PRO A 58 -15.40 -5.63 27.90
CA PRO A 58 -15.30 -4.86 29.13
C PRO A 58 -15.54 -5.77 30.34
N GLY A 59 -14.57 -5.83 31.25
CA GLY A 59 -14.69 -6.59 32.48
C GLY A 59 -15.89 -6.13 33.28
N GLN A 60 -16.80 -7.06 33.59
CA GLN A 60 -17.93 -6.86 34.49
C GLN A 60 -17.42 -6.38 35.85
N THR A 61 -17.64 -5.11 36.19
CA THR A 61 -17.43 -4.59 37.53
C THR A 61 -18.46 -5.20 38.47
N THR A 62 -18.05 -6.24 39.22
CA THR A 62 -18.84 -6.78 40.32
C THR A 62 -18.91 -5.75 41.45
N HIS A 63 -20.01 -5.01 41.54
CA HIS A 63 -20.32 -4.22 42.72
C HIS A 63 -20.59 -5.17 43.90
N ARG A 64 -19.59 -5.39 44.77
CA ARG A 64 -19.82 -5.99 46.08
C ARG A 64 -20.61 -4.99 46.94
N ARG A 65 -21.88 -5.29 47.21
CA ARG A 65 -22.63 -4.63 48.30
C ARG A 65 -22.07 -5.16 49.63
N ALA A 66 -21.56 -4.26 50.45
CA ALA A 66 -21.28 -4.51 51.86
C ALA A 66 -22.60 -4.49 52.64
N ALA A 67 -22.76 -5.44 53.56
CA ALA A 67 -23.78 -5.50 54.59
C ALA A 67 -23.08 -5.45 55.95
#